data_AF-A0A354B1S6-F1
#
_entry.id   AF-A0A354B1S6-F1
#
_cell.length_a   1.000
_cell.length_b   1.000
_cell.length_c   1.000
_cell.angle_alpha   90.00
_cell.angle_beta   90.00
_cell.angle_gamma   90.00
#
_symmetry.space_group_name_H-M   'P 1'
#
loop_
_entity.id
_entity.type
_entity.pdbx_description
1 polymer ?
#
loop_
_entity_poly.entity_id
_entity_poly.type
_entity_poly.pdbx_seq_one_letter_code
_entity_poly.pdbx_strand_id
1 'polypeptide(L)'
;MTSFMTADRVANENNGLQASHDTRRLRLFSGTSNPDLASEIGAYLGVPDGPRVIKRFADGELYIQIQESIRGCDVFLIQPTCAPV
;
A
#
# COMPACT_ATOMS: atom_id res chain seq x y z
N MET A 1 -18.65 22.08 48.72
CA MET A 1 -17.22 21.85 48.47
C MET A 1 -17.14 20.80 47.37
N THR A 2 -16.94 21.06 46.08
CA THR A 2 -16.72 22.26 45.27
C THR A 2 -17.11 21.84 43.85
N SER A 3 -17.76 22.72 43.09
CA SER A 3 -17.89 22.59 41.63
C SER A 3 -16.49 22.60 40.99
N PHE A 4 -16.37 22.19 39.74
CA PHE A 4 -15.66 22.89 38.66
C PHE A 4 -15.09 21.93 37.61
N MET A 5 -15.45 22.30 36.38
CA MET A 5 -15.18 21.72 35.07
C MET A 5 -13.70 21.49 34.77
N THR A 6 -13.41 20.54 33.87
CA THR A 6 -12.50 20.69 32.71
C THR A 6 -12.86 19.52 31.77
N ALA A 7 -13.75 19.68 30.79
CA ALA A 7 -13.48 20.25 29.47
C ALA A 7 -12.30 19.58 28.77
N ASP A 8 -12.61 18.62 27.88
CA ASP A 8 -11.87 18.24 26.67
C ASP A 8 -12.70 17.12 26.01
N ARG A 9 -13.82 17.35 25.31
CA ARG A 9 -13.91 18.05 24.02
C ARG A 9 -12.57 18.27 23.33
N VAL A 10 -11.85 17.19 23.06
CA VAL A 10 -11.08 17.13 21.83
C VAL A 10 -12.05 16.72 20.72
N ALA A 11 -12.66 17.75 20.14
CA ALA A 11 -13.05 17.71 18.75
C ALA A 11 -11.76 17.55 17.93
N ASN A 12 -11.74 16.55 17.05
CA ASN A 12 -11.03 16.62 15.79
C ASN A 12 -11.75 15.65 14.85
N GLU A 13 -12.91 16.01 14.28
CA GLU A 13 -12.96 16.81 13.05
C GLU A 13 -11.84 16.46 12.07
N ASN A 14 -11.81 15.20 11.60
CA ASN A 14 -11.22 14.90 10.30
C ASN A 14 -12.25 14.20 9.41
N ASN A 15 -13.40 14.85 9.24
CA ASN A 15 -14.11 14.76 7.97
C ASN A 15 -13.74 16.04 7.20
N GLY A 16 -12.68 15.99 6.40
CA GLY A 16 -12.12 17.24 5.90
C GLY A 16 -11.03 17.21 4.84
N LEU A 17 -10.70 16.07 4.23
CA LEU A 17 -10.13 16.05 2.88
C LEU A 17 -10.82 14.92 2.12
N GLN A 18 -11.97 15.25 1.52
CA GLN A 18 -12.44 14.50 0.36
C GLN A 18 -11.43 14.71 -0.77
N ALA A 19 -10.37 13.92 -0.77
CA ALA A 19 -9.80 13.48 -2.04
C ALA A 19 -10.77 12.42 -2.56
N SER A 20 -11.45 12.74 -3.65
CA SER A 20 -12.25 11.81 -4.44
C SER A 20 -11.35 10.76 -5.12
N HIS A 21 -10.56 10.03 -4.34
CA HIS A 21 -9.70 8.95 -4.80
C HIS A 21 -10.05 7.71 -4.00
N ASP A 22 -10.58 6.70 -4.68
CA ASP A 22 -11.12 5.49 -4.08
C ASP A 22 -9.96 4.61 -3.57
N THR A 23 -9.40 4.90 -2.39
CA THR A 23 -8.30 4.12 -1.79
C THR A 23 -8.68 2.64 -1.59
N ARG A 24 -9.98 2.28 -1.59
CA ARG A 24 -10.40 0.87 -1.61
C ARG A 24 -10.01 0.13 -2.88
N ARG A 25 -9.75 0.85 -3.97
CA ARG A 25 -9.31 0.30 -5.25
C ARG A 25 -7.80 0.36 -5.43
N LEU A 26 -7.06 0.92 -4.47
CA LEU A 26 -5.62 0.98 -4.53
C LEU A 26 -5.03 -0.42 -4.31
N ARG A 27 -4.17 -0.87 -5.22
CA ARG A 27 -3.44 -2.13 -5.11
C ARG A 27 -1.95 -1.88 -5.23
N LEU A 28 -1.20 -2.40 -4.28
CA LEU A 28 0.25 -2.28 -4.22
C LEU A 28 0.87 -3.63 -4.54
N PHE A 29 1.84 -3.63 -5.46
CA PHE A 29 2.69 -4.78 -5.73
C PHE A 29 4.15 -4.36 -5.73
N SER A 30 5.03 -5.21 -5.25
CA SER A 30 6.49 -5.09 -5.36
C SER A 30 7.08 -6.13 -6.30
N GLY A 31 8.16 -5.80 -6.99
CA GLY A 31 8.99 -6.83 -7.60
C GLY A 31 9.98 -7.45 -6.60
N THR A 32 11.06 -8.04 -7.13
CA THR A 32 12.10 -8.71 -6.35
C THR A 32 13.20 -7.80 -5.82
N SER A 33 13.22 -6.52 -6.21
CA SER A 33 14.34 -5.61 -5.94
C SER A 33 14.39 -5.17 -4.48
N ASN A 34 13.26 -4.66 -3.95
CA ASN A 34 13.18 -4.19 -2.58
C ASN A 34 11.76 -4.46 -1.98
N PRO A 35 11.52 -5.64 -1.42
CA PRO A 35 10.24 -5.97 -0.79
C PRO A 35 10.02 -5.22 0.54
N ASP A 36 11.09 -4.92 1.28
CA ASP A 36 11.00 -4.26 2.59
C ASP A 36 10.43 -2.84 2.44
N LEU A 37 10.95 -2.08 1.46
CA LEU A 37 10.41 -0.76 1.12
C LEU A 37 8.93 -0.81 0.75
N ALA A 38 8.52 -1.84 0.01
CA ALA A 38 7.12 -2.00 -0.34
C ALA A 38 6.24 -2.33 0.87
N SER A 39 6.76 -3.10 1.82
CA SER A 39 6.08 -3.37 3.09
C SER A 39 5.91 -2.09 3.91
N GLU A 40 6.95 -1.25 4.01
CA GLU A 40 6.89 0.04 4.71
C GLU A 40 5.87 1.00 4.06
N ILE A 41 5.90 1.12 2.73
CA ILE A 41 4.93 1.94 2.00
C ILE A 41 3.51 1.41 2.21
N GLY A 42 3.33 0.09 2.15
CA GLY A 42 2.03 -0.54 2.37
C GLY A 42 1.51 -0.33 3.79
N ALA A 43 2.38 -0.43 4.80
CA ALA A 43 2.05 -0.14 6.19
C ALA A 43 1.66 1.33 6.40
N TYR A 44 2.37 2.26 5.76
CA TYR A 44 2.06 3.69 5.83
C TYR A 44 0.72 4.04 5.18
N LEU A 45 0.42 3.45 4.02
CA LEU A 45 -0.81 3.67 3.27
C LEU A 45 -2.00 2.84 3.78
N GLY A 46 -1.76 1.88 4.68
CA GLY A 46 -2.77 0.91 5.11
C GLY A 46 -3.20 -0.06 4.00
N VAL A 47 -2.39 -0.23 2.95
CA VAL A 47 -2.64 -1.13 1.82
C VAL A 47 -1.53 -2.17 1.78
N PRO A 48 -1.80 -3.43 2.17
CA PRO A 48 -0.78 -4.46 2.17
C PRO A 48 -0.36 -4.82 0.74
N ASP A 49 0.84 -5.37 0.65
CA ASP A 49 1.39 -5.88 -0.58
C ASP A 49 0.58 -7.10 -1.10
N GLY A 50 0.11 -7.03 -2.35
CA GLY A 50 -0.84 -8.00 -2.91
C GLY A 50 -0.24 -9.37 -3.22
N PRO A 51 -0.99 -10.48 -3.05
CA PRO A 51 -0.45 -11.82 -3.25
C PRO A 51 -0.06 -12.06 -4.71
N ARG A 52 1.16 -12.53 -4.92
CA ARG A 52 1.69 -12.86 -6.25
C ARG A 52 2.71 -13.98 -6.20
N VAL A 53 2.91 -14.60 -7.35
CA VAL A 53 3.94 -15.61 -7.57
C VAL A 53 4.97 -15.01 -8.49
N ILE A 54 6.24 -15.00 -8.06
CA ILE A 54 7.37 -14.62 -8.90
C ILE A 54 8.26 -15.85 -9.07
N LYS A 55 8.58 -16.20 -10.31
CA LYS A 55 9.50 -17.29 -10.65
C LYS A 55 10.51 -16.79 -11.67
N ARG A 56 11.73 -17.31 -11.61
CA ARG A 56 12.76 -17.08 -12.62
C ARG A 56 13.03 -18.39 -13.34
N PHE A 57 12.97 -18.36 -14.67
CA PHE A 57 13.26 -19.51 -15.51
C PHE A 57 14.77 -19.67 -15.74
N ALA A 58 15.18 -20.84 -16.22
CA ALA A 58 16.59 -21.18 -16.40
C ALA A 58 17.27 -20.35 -17.51
N ASP A 59 16.50 -19.81 -18.46
CA ASP A 59 16.92 -18.88 -19.50
C ASP A 59 17.04 -17.42 -19.00
N GLY A 60 16.67 -17.16 -17.75
CA GLY A 60 16.72 -15.83 -17.14
C GLY A 60 15.41 -15.06 -17.23
N GLU A 61 14.38 -15.58 -17.90
CA GLU A 61 13.08 -14.93 -18.00
C GLU A 61 12.37 -14.85 -16.64
N LEU A 62 11.60 -13.78 -16.45
CA LEU A 62 10.85 -13.52 -15.22
C LEU A 62 9.37 -13.82 -15.44
N TYR A 63 8.83 -14.73 -14.64
CA TYR A 63 7.41 -15.04 -14.57
C TYR A 63 6.78 -14.38 -13.36
N ILE A 64 5.72 -13.61 -13.58
CA ILE A 64 4.94 -12.99 -12.52
C ILE A 64 3.46 -13.31 -12.72
N GLN A 65 2.80 -13.79 -11.68
CA GLN A 65 1.37 -14.04 -11.66
C GLN A 65 0.73 -13.39 -10.43
N ILE A 66 -0.21 -12.48 -10.67
CA ILE A 66 -1.03 -11.87 -9.60
C ILE A 66 -2.12 -12.87 -9.20
N GLN A 67 -2.25 -13.15 -7.90
CA GLN A 67 -3.18 -14.16 -7.36
C GLN A 67 -4.54 -13.57 -6.96
N GLU A 68 -4.81 -12.32 -7.32
CA GLU A 68 -6.08 -11.63 -7.06
C GLU A 68 -6.57 -10.86 -8.29
N SER A 69 -7.86 -10.51 -8.30
CA SER A 69 -8.42 -9.69 -9.38
C SER A 69 -8.09 -8.22 -9.18
N ILE A 70 -7.39 -7.63 -10.16
CA ILE A 70 -7.00 -6.20 -10.17
C ILE A 70 -7.84 -5.35 -11.13
N ARG A 71 -8.97 -5.89 -11.65
CA ARG A 71 -9.78 -5.18 -12.64
C ARG A 71 -10.45 -3.96 -12.04
N GLY A 72 -10.26 -2.80 -12.68
CA GLY A 72 -10.81 -1.53 -12.20
C GLY A 72 -10.15 -1.01 -10.92
N CYS A 73 -9.02 -1.58 -10.52
CA CYS A 73 -8.19 -1.11 -9.42
C CYS A 73 -7.08 -0.18 -9.95
N ASP A 74 -6.65 0.75 -9.10
CA ASP A 74 -5.47 1.59 -9.36
C ASP A 74 -4.24 0.85 -8.83
N VAL A 75 -3.38 0.42 -9.75
CA VAL A 75 -2.29 -0.50 -9.44
C VAL A 75 -0.95 0.24 -9.45
N PHE A 76 -0.21 0.12 -8.35
CA PHE A 76 1.13 0.69 -8.19
C PHE A 76 2.16 -0.43 -8.05
N LEU A 77 3.20 -0.38 -8.87
CA LEU A 77 4.31 -1.33 -8.85
C LEU A 77 5.56 -0.65 -8.27
N ILE A 78 6.07 -1.19 -7.16
CA ILE A 78 7.32 -0.78 -6.53
C ILE A 78 8.43 -1.72 -7.03
N GLN A 79 9.27 -1.22 -7.91
CA GLN A 79 10.42 -1.96 -8.40
C GLN A 79 11.59 -0.99 -8.66
N PRO A 80 12.43 -0.74 -7.65
CA PRO A 80 13.66 0.02 -7.86
C PRO A 80 14.53 -0.67 -8.91
N THR A 81 14.93 0.08 -9.94
CA THR A 81 15.83 -0.39 -11.00
C THR A 81 17.30 -0.25 -10.57
N CYS A 82 17.63 -0.77 -9.39
CA CYS A 82 19.02 -0.90 -8.97
C CYS A 82 19.67 -2.10 -9.70
N ALA A 83 21.01 -2.09 -9.77
CA ALA A 83 21.74 -3.21 -10.34
C ALA A 83 21.42 -4.51 -9.58
N PRO A 84 21.31 -5.67 -10.24
CA PRO A 84 21.54 -5.93 -11.67
C PRO A 84 20.28 -5.68 -12.53
N VAL A 85 20.48 -5.13 -13.73
CA VAL A 85 19.45 -5.10 -14.79
C VAL A 85 19.52 -6.35 -15.65
#